data_AF-A0A3A5WCI0-F1
#
_entry.id   AF-A0A3A5WCI0-F1
#
_cell.length_a   1.000
_cell.length_b   1.000
_cell.length_c   1.000
_cell.angle_alpha   90.00
_cell.angle_beta   90.00
_cell.angle_gamma   90.00
#
_symmetry.space_group_name_H-M   'P 1'
#
loop_
_entity.id
_entity.type
_entity.pdbx_description
1 polymer ?
#
loop_
_entity_poly.entity_id
_entity_poly.type
_entity_poly.pdbx_seq_one_letter_code
_entity_poly.pdbx_strand_id
1 'polypeptide(L)'
;MRWPWKRRAGHEDRNPPLRRDTRAWLTALREVCERHFDQPQAGRMRVRELQVEWREANTDGTLDDAGHLGLERRAYRLLNGDDEAWLMWLDDLSFWQPGWNPDEVDEQA
;
A
#
# COMPACT_ATOMS: atom_id res chain seq x y z
N MET A 1 -43.49 -28.86 -10.57
CA MET A 1 -42.16 -28.55 -11.17
C MET A 1 -42.46 -27.74 -12.44
N ARG A 2 -41.86 -26.60 -12.78
CA ARG A 2 -40.49 -26.09 -12.58
C ARG A 2 -40.51 -24.58 -12.86
N TRP A 3 -39.76 -23.82 -12.07
CA TRP A 3 -39.64 -22.35 -12.06
C TRP A 3 -38.62 -21.88 -13.13
N PRO A 4 -38.86 -20.82 -13.93
CA PRO A 4 -37.79 -20.15 -14.67
C PRO A 4 -37.41 -18.82 -14.01
N TRP A 5 -36.36 -18.89 -13.22
CA TRP A 5 -35.46 -17.82 -12.78
C TRP A 5 -34.51 -17.53 -13.98
N LYS A 6 -33.95 -16.35 -14.22
CA LYS A 6 -33.75 -15.14 -13.44
C LYS A 6 -33.46 -14.03 -14.47
N ARG A 7 -33.98 -12.82 -14.26
CA ARG A 7 -33.54 -11.63 -15.01
C ARG A 7 -32.05 -11.42 -14.73
N ARG A 8 -31.22 -11.28 -15.77
CA ARG A 8 -29.89 -10.68 -15.62
C ARG A 8 -30.13 -9.20 -15.34
N ALA A 9 -29.94 -8.79 -14.10
CA ALA A 9 -29.70 -7.39 -13.81
C ALA A 9 -28.32 -7.08 -14.38
N GLY A 10 -28.28 -6.27 -15.44
CA GLY A 10 -27.05 -5.67 -15.91
C GLY A 10 -26.49 -4.84 -14.77
N HIS A 11 -25.32 -5.21 -14.26
CA HIS A 11 -24.58 -4.35 -13.35
C HIS A 11 -23.90 -3.27 -14.19
N GLU A 12 -24.69 -2.27 -14.58
CA GLU A 12 -24.16 -0.98 -14.98
C GLU A 12 -23.81 -0.22 -13.70
N ASP A 13 -22.56 -0.37 -13.28
CA ASP A 13 -21.88 0.64 -12.48
C ASP A 13 -20.55 0.92 -13.18
N ARG A 14 -20.61 1.84 -14.15
CA ARG A 14 -19.48 2.16 -15.04
C ARG A 14 -18.59 3.26 -14.45
N ASN A 15 -18.69 3.52 -13.14
CA ASN A 15 -17.77 4.43 -12.46
C ASN A 15 -17.75 4.17 -10.94
N PRO A 16 -17.02 3.15 -10.46
CA PRO A 16 -16.80 2.99 -9.02
C PRO A 16 -16.10 4.24 -8.47
N PRO A 17 -16.37 4.66 -7.21
CA PRO A 17 -15.63 5.76 -6.58
C PRO A 17 -14.14 5.46 -6.72
N LEU A 18 -13.38 6.44 -7.25
CA LEU A 18 -11.98 6.34 -7.67
C LEU A 18 -11.20 5.31 -6.84
N ARG A 19 -11.16 4.06 -7.33
CA ARG A 19 -10.48 2.95 -6.64
C ARG A 19 -8.99 3.26 -6.67
N ARG A 20 -8.35 3.29 -5.51
CA ARG A 20 -6.89 3.42 -5.43
C ARG A 20 -6.26 2.11 -5.87
N ASP A 21 -5.61 2.12 -7.03
CA ASP A 21 -4.69 1.05 -7.42
C ASP A 21 -3.43 1.07 -6.52
N THR A 22 -2.64 0.00 -6.56
CA THR A 22 -1.43 -0.16 -5.74
C THR A 22 -0.46 1.03 -5.85
N ARG A 23 -0.38 1.73 -6.99
CA ARG A 23 0.48 2.92 -7.13
C ARG A 23 -0.05 4.11 -6.35
N ALA A 24 -1.37 4.26 -6.27
CA ALA A 24 -1.98 5.31 -5.46
C ALA A 24 -1.74 5.08 -3.96
N TRP A 25 -1.75 3.81 -3.51
CA TRP A 25 -1.36 3.46 -2.14
C TRP A 25 0.12 3.70 -1.84
N LEU A 26 1.00 3.37 -2.78
CA LEU A 26 2.42 3.65 -2.66
C LEU A 26 2.71 5.15 -2.62
N THR A 27 1.99 5.94 -3.42
CA THR A 27 2.05 7.40 -3.40
C THR A 27 1.58 7.95 -2.05
N ALA A 28 0.45 7.45 -1.53
CA ALA A 28 -0.06 7.86 -0.23
C ALA A 28 0.91 7.52 0.92
N LEU A 29 1.57 6.36 0.88
CA LEU A 29 2.63 6.00 1.82
C LEU A 29 3.78 7.00 1.76
N ARG A 30 4.27 7.31 0.57
CA ARG A 30 5.34 8.28 0.35
C ARG A 30 4.98 9.66 0.87
N GLU A 31 3.78 10.16 0.56
CA GLU A 31 3.28 11.46 1.05
C GLU A 31 3.15 11.51 2.58
N VAL A 32 2.79 10.40 3.23
CA VAL A 32 2.77 10.31 4.70
C VAL A 32 4.18 10.44 5.25
N CYS A 33 5.14 9.74 4.64
CA CYS A 33 6.53 9.77 5.01
C CYS A 33 7.15 11.16 4.84
N GLU A 34 7.02 11.76 3.64
CA GLU A 34 7.58 13.07 3.31
C GLU A 34 6.98 14.19 4.17
N ARG A 35 5.69 14.13 4.51
CA ARG A 35 5.06 15.12 5.41
C ARG A 35 5.55 15.06 6.86
N HIS A 36 6.13 13.94 7.26
CA HIS A 36 6.64 13.70 8.62
C HIS A 36 8.13 13.38 8.61
N PHE A 37 8.89 13.95 7.67
CA PHE A 37 10.34 13.78 7.63
C PHE A 37 11.02 14.30 8.90
N ASP A 38 10.48 15.37 9.49
CA ASP A 38 10.97 16.01 10.72
C ASP A 38 10.34 15.43 12.01
N GLN A 39 9.32 14.59 11.87
CA GLN A 39 8.61 13.94 12.97
C GLN A 39 8.40 12.45 12.69
N PRO A 40 9.49 11.64 12.62
CA PRO A 40 9.41 10.23 12.20
C PRO A 40 8.44 9.40 13.02
N GLN A 41 8.36 9.64 14.34
CA GLN A 41 7.43 8.93 15.21
C GLN A 41 5.96 9.17 14.82
N ALA A 42 5.58 10.41 14.48
CA ALA A 42 4.24 10.71 14.00
C ALA A 42 3.99 10.08 12.61
N GLY A 43 5.02 10.10 11.74
CA GLY A 43 4.99 9.39 10.46
C GLY A 43 4.72 7.90 10.61
N ARG A 44 5.45 7.21 11.50
CA ARG A 44 5.26 5.78 11.80
C ARG A 44 3.84 5.47 12.30
N MET A 45 3.26 6.33 13.13
CA MET A 45 1.86 6.18 13.56
C MET A 45 0.90 6.22 12.36
N ARG A 46 1.08 7.18 11.44
CA ARG A 46 0.24 7.26 10.24
C ARG A 46 0.48 6.10 9.26
N VAL A 47 1.69 5.55 9.20
CA VAL A 47 1.98 4.31 8.44
C VAL A 47 1.19 3.14 9.03
N ARG A 48 1.10 3.01 10.37
CA ARG A 48 0.25 1.97 11.00
C ARG A 48 -1.22 2.11 10.64
N GLU A 49 -1.74 3.33 10.56
CA GLU A 49 -3.11 3.60 10.11
C GLU A 49 -3.32 3.17 8.65
N LEU A 50 -2.35 3.47 7.77
CA LEU A 50 -2.37 2.98 6.39
C LEU A 50 -2.39 1.46 6.30
N GLN A 51 -1.68 0.72 7.17
CA GLN A 51 -1.73 -0.75 7.18
C GLN A 51 -3.15 -1.29 7.46
N VAL A 52 -3.96 -0.57 8.24
CA VAL A 52 -5.37 -0.92 8.46
C VAL A 52 -6.17 -0.71 7.18
N GLU A 53 -6.04 0.46 6.54
CA GLU A 53 -6.70 0.78 5.27
C GLU A 53 -6.35 -0.22 4.16
N TRP A 54 -5.07 -0.61 4.06
CA TRP A 54 -4.62 -1.61 3.08
C TRP A 54 -5.21 -2.99 3.34
N ARG A 55 -5.30 -3.41 4.61
CA ARG A 55 -5.90 -4.70 4.96
C ARG A 55 -7.38 -4.76 4.59
N GLU A 56 -8.11 -3.68 4.82
CA GLU A 56 -9.51 -3.56 4.42
C GLU A 56 -9.64 -3.62 2.89
N ALA A 57 -8.84 -2.83 2.17
CA ALA A 57 -8.81 -2.83 0.70
C ALA A 57 -8.37 -4.17 0.09
N ASN A 58 -7.48 -4.93 0.75
CA ASN A 58 -7.12 -6.28 0.30
C ASN A 58 -8.27 -7.26 0.53
N THR A 59 -8.97 -7.13 1.66
CA THR A 59 -10.12 -7.99 2.01
C THR A 59 -11.30 -7.79 1.07
N ASP A 60 -11.54 -6.56 0.61
CA ASP A 60 -12.61 -6.25 -0.35
C ASP A 60 -12.23 -6.45 -1.83
N GLY A 61 -10.96 -6.76 -2.09
CA GLY A 61 -10.40 -7.04 -3.43
C GLY A 61 -10.03 -5.80 -4.25
N THR A 62 -10.03 -4.60 -3.65
CA THR A 62 -9.59 -3.37 -4.30
C THR A 62 -8.06 -3.28 -4.42
N LEU A 63 -7.35 -3.83 -3.44
CA LEU A 63 -5.89 -4.03 -3.47
C LEU A 63 -5.61 -5.52 -3.69
N ASP A 64 -4.69 -5.86 -4.58
CA ASP A 64 -4.31 -7.24 -4.81
C ASP A 64 -3.27 -7.73 -3.79
N ASP A 65 -3.20 -9.04 -3.56
CA ASP A 65 -2.30 -9.63 -2.57
C ASP A 65 -0.83 -9.25 -2.81
N ALA A 66 -0.41 -9.17 -4.07
CA ALA A 66 0.95 -8.77 -4.45
C ALA A 66 1.23 -7.30 -4.10
N GLY A 67 0.28 -6.40 -4.38
CA GLY A 67 0.38 -5.00 -4.02
C GLY A 67 0.36 -4.78 -2.51
N HIS A 68 -0.53 -5.47 -1.79
CA HIS A 68 -0.61 -5.44 -0.33
C HIS A 68 0.70 -5.92 0.30
N LEU A 69 1.25 -7.06 -0.14
CA LEU A 69 2.53 -7.56 0.35
C LEU A 69 3.67 -6.57 0.10
N GLY A 70 3.71 -5.94 -1.07
CA GLY A 70 4.71 -4.94 -1.41
C GLY A 70 4.68 -3.69 -0.51
N LEU A 71 3.48 -3.26 -0.12
CA LEU A 71 3.29 -2.15 0.82
C LEU A 71 3.67 -2.55 2.25
N GLU A 72 3.25 -3.74 2.70
CA GLU A 72 3.58 -4.27 4.04
C GLU A 72 5.09 -4.42 4.25
N ARG A 73 5.83 -4.90 3.23
CA ARG A 73 7.30 -5.02 3.28
C ARG A 73 7.99 -3.66 3.48
N ARG A 74 7.49 -2.61 2.81
CA ARG A 74 7.98 -1.24 2.97
C ARG A 74 7.65 -0.68 4.35
N ALA A 75 6.40 -0.84 4.77
CA ALA A 75 5.96 -0.44 6.10
C ALA A 75 6.83 -1.11 7.18
N TYR A 76 7.14 -2.40 7.05
CA TYR A 76 8.04 -3.09 7.97
C TYR A 76 9.40 -2.38 8.14
N ARG A 77 10.05 -1.96 7.05
CA ARG A 77 11.32 -1.22 7.11
C ARG A 77 11.15 0.15 7.79
N LEU A 78 10.12 0.90 7.41
CA LEU A 78 9.80 2.21 7.97
C LEU A 78 9.46 2.17 9.48
N LEU A 79 8.82 1.09 9.92
CA LEU A 79 8.30 0.95 11.29
C LEU A 79 9.31 0.37 12.28
N ASN A 80 10.31 -0.38 11.80
CA ASN A 80 11.33 -1.01 12.66
C ASN A 80 12.69 -0.28 12.64
N GLY A 81 12.88 0.70 11.77
CA GLY A 81 14.07 1.54 11.75
C GLY A 81 14.02 2.68 12.77
N ASP A 82 15.19 3.21 13.12
CA ASP A 82 15.33 4.45 13.86
C ASP A 82 15.08 5.69 12.97
N ASP A 83 15.23 6.88 13.53
CA ASP A 83 14.92 8.14 12.84
C ASP A 83 15.89 8.43 11.69
N GLU A 84 17.14 7.96 11.78
CA GLU A 84 18.11 8.08 10.70
C GLU A 84 17.77 7.12 9.55
N ALA A 85 17.40 5.87 9.88
CA ALA A 85 16.93 4.89 8.92
C ALA A 85 15.65 5.34 8.22
N TRP A 86 14.75 6.03 8.93
CA TRP A 86 13.58 6.65 8.33
C TRP A 86 13.99 7.61 7.21
N LEU A 87 14.85 8.59 7.49
CA LEU A 87 15.31 9.55 6.48
C LEU A 87 16.02 8.87 5.30
N MET A 88 16.86 7.86 5.57
CA MET A 88 17.51 7.07 4.53
C MET A 88 16.51 6.42 3.57
N TRP A 89 15.42 5.83 4.06
CA TRP A 89 14.39 5.22 3.20
C TRP A 89 13.59 6.24 2.39
N LEU A 90 13.41 7.46 2.91
CA LEU A 90 12.77 8.55 2.17
C LEU A 90 13.60 8.95 0.95
N ASP A 91 14.93 8.95 1.09
CA ASP A 91 15.87 9.33 0.03
C ASP A 91 16.16 8.19 -0.97
N ASP A 92 15.82 6.95 -0.66
CA ASP A 92 16.01 5.80 -1.55
C ASP A 92 14.94 5.76 -2.66
N LEU A 93 15.29 6.23 -3.85
CA LEU A 93 14.40 6.18 -5.01
C LEU A 93 14.02 4.75 -5.43
N SER A 94 14.88 3.75 -5.20
CA SER A 94 14.62 2.35 -5.54
C SER A 94 13.56 1.73 -4.64
N PHE A 95 13.54 2.11 -3.36
CA PHE A 95 12.52 1.73 -2.39
C PHE A 95 11.11 2.11 -2.85
N TRP A 96 10.98 3.26 -3.53
CA TRP A 96 9.71 3.75 -4.04
C TRP A 96 9.33 3.23 -5.44
N GLN A 97 10.15 2.38 -6.07
CA GLN A 97 9.81 1.80 -7.38
C GLN A 97 8.84 0.62 -7.27
N PRO A 98 7.85 0.48 -8.17
CA PRO A 98 7.07 -0.74 -8.28
C PRO A 98 7.97 -1.96 -8.43
N GLY A 99 7.63 -3.07 -7.77
CA GLY A 99 8.41 -4.31 -7.86
C GLY A 99 9.62 -4.40 -6.92
N TRP A 100 9.94 -3.35 -6.14
CA TRP A 100 10.98 -3.43 -5.11
C TRP A 100 10.78 -4.63 -4.18
N ASN A 101 11.86 -5.35 -3.94
CA ASN A 101 11.92 -6.51 -3.07
C ASN A 101 13.16 -6.39 -2.15
N PRO A 102 12.99 -6.48 -0.82
CA PRO A 102 14.13 -6.38 0.10
C PRO A 102 15.19 -7.46 -0.11
N ASP A 103 14.82 -8.64 -0.60
CA ASP A 103 15.77 -9.74 -0.77
C ASP A 103 16.71 -9.53 -1.98
N GLU A 104 16.34 -8.70 -2.96
CA GLU A 104 17.18 -8.40 -4.13
C GLU A 104 18.23 -7.31 -3.85
N VAL A 105 18.03 -6.50 -2.81
CA VAL A 105 18.99 -5.46 -2.41
C VAL A 105 20.10 -6.00 -1.51
N ASP A 106 19.84 -7.04 -0.71
CA ASP A 106 20.86 -7.70 0.14
C ASP A 106 21.88 -8.53 -0.67
N GLU A 107 21.53 -8.98 -1.88
CA GLU A 107 22.40 -9.81 -2.73
C GLU A 107 23.48 -9.01 -3.51
N GLN A 108 23.45 -7.68 -3.39
CA GLN A 108 24.40 -6.76 -4.04
C GLN A 108 25.25 -5.94 -3.04
N ALA A 109 25.19 -6.28 -1.74
CA ALA A 109 25.93 -5.61 -0.66
C ALA A 109 27.20 -6.37 -0.24
#